data_AF-A0A7Y1ZEU9-F1
#
_entry.id   AF-A0A7Y1ZEU9-F1
#
_cell.length_a   1.000
_cell.length_b   1.000
_cell.length_c   1.000
_cell.angle_alpha   90.00
_cell.angle_beta   90.00
_cell.angle_gamma   90.00
#
_symmetry.space_group_name_H-M   'P 1'
#
loop_
_entity.id
_entity.type
_entity.pdbx_description
1 polymer ?
#
loop_
_entity_poly.entity_id
_entity_poly.type
_entity_poly.pdbx_seq_one_letter_code
_entity_poly.pdbx_strand_id
1 'polypeptide(L)'
;DISRAAFCGGESPWRYIQAFGCHLFLSSEADDVRSALDSGVAAATLVSNRGGSQSSSDQLRFAFDGDAVLFSDEAERVFKSKGLEAFSASEQAAAREPLGGGPFKPFLSALHQLQQGFPPSEAPIRTALVTARSAPAHERVIRTLRAWNIRIDESIFLGGLDKTDFLRAYQADVFFDDQASHCESAAGHIATGHVPHGVANS
;
A
#
# COMPACT_ATOMS: atom_id res chain seq x y z
N ASP A 1 7.18 -9.25 24.48
CA ASP A 1 6.38 -10.46 24.76
C ASP A 1 5.21 -10.61 23.82
N ILE A 2 5.07 -11.79 23.21
CA ILE A 2 3.86 -12.21 22.50
C ILE A 2 2.95 -12.85 23.53
N SER A 3 1.82 -12.20 23.85
CA SER A 3 0.90 -12.64 24.91
C SER A 3 -0.41 -13.26 24.39
N ARG A 4 -0.64 -13.19 23.07
CA ARG A 4 -1.89 -13.63 22.44
C ARG A 4 -1.58 -14.38 21.15
N ALA A 5 -2.24 -15.52 20.97
CA ALA A 5 -2.19 -16.32 19.76
C ALA A 5 -3.52 -17.05 19.57
N ALA A 6 -3.92 -17.28 18.32
CA ALA A 6 -5.01 -18.16 17.96
C ALA A 6 -4.48 -19.23 17.01
N PHE A 7 -4.82 -20.49 17.28
CA PHE A 7 -4.50 -21.62 16.41
C PHE A 7 -5.80 -22.11 15.80
N CYS A 8 -5.88 -22.07 14.47
CA CYS A 8 -7.09 -22.41 13.72
C CYS A 8 -6.84 -23.69 12.91
N GLY A 9 -7.82 -24.58 12.86
CA GLY A 9 -7.79 -25.78 12.02
C GLY A 9 -9.14 -25.94 11.31
N GLY A 10 -9.10 -26.26 10.02
CA GLY A 10 -10.29 -26.55 9.20
C GLY A 10 -11.06 -25.33 8.70
N GLU A 11 -10.88 -24.14 9.29
CA GLU A 11 -11.56 -22.90 8.90
C GLU A 11 -10.58 -21.73 8.89
N SER A 12 -10.91 -20.69 8.10
CA SER A 12 -10.04 -19.54 7.89
C SER A 12 -9.79 -18.72 9.18
N PRO A 13 -8.55 -18.26 9.43
CA PRO A 13 -8.21 -17.42 10.57
C PRO A 13 -8.72 -15.97 10.44
N TRP A 14 -9.16 -15.51 9.25
CA TRP A 14 -9.48 -14.10 9.02
C TRP A 14 -10.56 -13.57 9.99
N ARG A 15 -11.46 -14.45 10.45
CA ARG A 15 -12.54 -14.12 11.40
C ARG A 15 -12.06 -13.51 12.72
N TYR A 16 -10.82 -13.76 13.13
CA TYR A 16 -10.27 -13.23 14.38
C TYR A 16 -9.63 -11.85 14.24
N ILE A 17 -9.43 -11.37 13.02
CA ILE A 17 -8.74 -10.11 12.71
C ILE A 17 -9.37 -8.94 13.48
N GLN A 18 -10.71 -8.84 13.48
CA GLN A 18 -11.43 -7.79 14.19
C GLN A 18 -11.28 -7.93 15.72
N ALA A 19 -11.37 -9.15 16.25
CA ALA A 19 -11.23 -9.41 17.69
C ALA A 19 -9.83 -9.08 18.21
N PHE A 20 -8.80 -9.26 17.38
CA PHE A 20 -7.43 -8.88 17.71
C PHE A 20 -7.12 -7.39 17.50
N GLY A 21 -8.02 -6.63 16.87
CA GLY A 21 -7.76 -5.24 16.50
C GLY A 21 -6.62 -5.12 15.50
N CYS A 22 -6.51 -6.08 14.58
CA CYS A 22 -5.45 -6.11 13.56
C CYS A 22 -5.62 -4.97 12.56
N HIS A 23 -4.53 -4.24 12.29
CA HIS A 23 -4.48 -3.20 11.27
C HIS A 23 -3.94 -3.69 9.92
N LEU A 24 -3.28 -4.85 9.91
CA LEU A 24 -2.72 -5.50 8.73
C LEU A 24 -2.88 -7.02 8.86
N PHE A 25 -3.35 -7.68 7.81
CA PHE A 25 -3.42 -9.14 7.71
C PHE A 25 -2.62 -9.64 6.49
N LEU A 26 -1.67 -10.54 6.71
CA LEU A 26 -0.83 -11.10 5.67
C LEU A 26 -1.03 -12.61 5.64
N SER A 27 -1.30 -13.16 4.45
CA SER A 27 -1.48 -14.61 4.26
C SER A 27 -0.86 -15.05 2.94
N SER A 28 -0.53 -16.33 2.82
CA SER A 28 -0.26 -16.95 1.52
C SER A 28 -1.53 -17.40 0.80
N GLU A 29 -2.67 -17.43 1.51
CA GLU A 29 -3.98 -17.82 0.97
C GLU A 29 -4.75 -16.58 0.49
N ALA A 30 -5.07 -16.53 -0.80
CA ALA A 30 -5.67 -15.35 -1.42
C ALA A 30 -7.13 -15.15 -1.00
N ASP A 31 -7.87 -16.22 -0.73
CA ASP A 31 -9.27 -16.12 -0.32
C ASP A 31 -9.42 -15.56 1.10
N ASP A 32 -8.47 -15.85 1.99
CA ASP A 32 -8.40 -15.23 3.32
C ASP A 32 -8.12 -13.73 3.21
N VAL A 33 -7.23 -13.34 2.31
CA VAL A 33 -6.87 -11.94 2.06
C VAL A 33 -8.08 -11.17 1.54
N ARG A 34 -8.80 -11.71 0.56
CA ARG A 34 -10.04 -11.09 0.05
C ARG A 34 -11.07 -10.92 1.17
N SER A 35 -11.29 -11.96 1.96
CA SER A 35 -12.24 -11.90 3.09
C SER A 35 -11.86 -10.82 4.12
N ALA A 36 -10.56 -10.64 4.37
CA ALA A 36 -10.06 -9.58 5.26
C ALA A 36 -10.26 -8.18 4.66
N LEU A 37 -9.98 -8.00 3.35
CA LEU A 37 -10.21 -6.75 2.63
C LEU A 37 -11.70 -6.36 2.65
N ASP A 38 -12.59 -7.31 2.37
CA ASP A 38 -14.05 -7.11 2.39
C ASP A 38 -14.56 -6.73 3.79
N SER A 39 -13.83 -7.14 4.83
CA SER A 39 -14.11 -6.79 6.23
C SER A 39 -13.50 -5.45 6.65
N GLY A 40 -12.92 -4.69 5.72
CA GLY A 40 -12.35 -3.36 5.95
C GLY A 40 -10.96 -3.37 6.59
N VAL A 41 -10.25 -4.51 6.55
CA VAL A 41 -8.89 -4.62 7.09
C VAL A 41 -7.89 -4.64 5.94
N ALA A 42 -6.81 -3.86 6.06
CA ALA A 42 -5.72 -3.91 5.07
C ALA A 42 -5.12 -5.31 5.02
N ALA A 43 -5.11 -5.93 3.84
CA ALA A 43 -4.59 -7.27 3.69
C ALA A 43 -3.90 -7.49 2.35
N ALA A 44 -2.91 -8.39 2.35
CA ALA A 44 -2.17 -8.75 1.15
C ALA A 44 -1.74 -10.21 1.14
N THR A 45 -1.70 -10.78 -0.07
CA THR A 45 -1.15 -12.11 -0.34
C THR A 45 0.35 -12.01 -0.47
N LEU A 46 1.10 -12.74 0.33
CA LEU A 46 2.56 -12.75 0.27
C LEU A 46 3.04 -13.48 -0.99
N VAL A 47 3.76 -12.78 -1.86
CA VAL A 47 4.25 -13.32 -3.16
C VAL A 47 5.74 -13.65 -3.11
N SER A 48 6.49 -13.04 -2.18
CA SER A 48 7.94 -13.25 -2.05
C SER A 48 8.26 -14.57 -1.33
N ASN A 49 9.06 -15.43 -1.99
CA ASN A 49 9.54 -16.70 -1.43
C ASN A 49 10.83 -16.59 -0.60
N ARG A 50 11.43 -15.41 -0.51
CA ARG A 50 12.64 -15.15 0.28
C ARG A 50 12.47 -13.87 1.08
N GLY A 51 12.84 -13.91 2.35
CA GLY A 51 13.02 -12.68 3.13
C GLY A 51 14.03 -11.80 2.40
N GLY A 52 13.69 -10.53 2.20
CA GLY A 52 14.59 -9.55 1.58
C GLY A 52 15.97 -9.55 2.24
N SER A 53 16.95 -9.00 1.55
CA SER A 53 18.28 -8.71 2.10
C SER A 53 18.14 -8.18 3.54
N GLN A 54 18.83 -8.80 4.52
CA GLN A 54 18.83 -8.31 5.90
C GLN A 54 19.18 -6.81 5.88
N SER A 55 18.20 -5.96 6.20
CA SER A 55 18.43 -4.53 6.35
C SER A 55 19.42 -4.33 7.49
N SER A 56 20.48 -3.56 7.25
CA SER A 56 21.45 -3.19 8.28
C SER A 56 20.96 -2.03 9.15
N SER A 57 19.72 -1.57 8.94
CA SER A 57 19.10 -0.46 9.66
C SER A 57 18.05 -0.98 10.65
N ASP A 58 18.02 -0.39 11.84
CA ASP A 58 16.97 -0.62 12.83
C ASP A 58 15.62 0.03 12.45
N GLN A 59 15.52 0.68 11.28
CA GLN A 59 14.32 1.33 10.77
C GLN A 59 13.60 0.45 9.74
N LEU A 60 12.31 0.18 9.99
CA LEU A 60 11.43 -0.57 9.10
C LEU A 60 10.83 0.35 8.03
N ARG A 61 10.98 0.00 6.75
CA ARG A 61 10.63 0.82 5.58
C ARG A 61 9.50 0.18 4.78
N PHE A 62 8.33 0.81 4.82
CA PHE A 62 7.18 0.41 4.03
C PHE A 62 7.07 1.23 2.75
N ALA A 63 6.88 0.56 1.63
CA ALA A 63 6.49 1.18 0.36
C ALA A 63 5.09 0.72 -0.03
N PHE A 64 4.28 1.65 -0.54
CA PHE A 64 2.92 1.40 -1.00
C PHE A 64 2.74 1.92 -2.41
N ASP A 65 2.03 1.17 -3.25
CA ASP A 65 1.42 1.76 -4.43
C ASP A 65 0.34 2.78 -4.05
N GLY A 66 0.05 3.69 -4.98
CA GLY A 66 -1.01 4.67 -4.86
C GLY A 66 -2.39 4.08 -5.08
N ASP A 67 -2.77 3.90 -6.33
CA ASP A 67 -4.14 3.59 -6.72
C ASP A 67 -4.50 2.14 -6.34
N ALA A 68 -5.76 1.90 -5.96
CA ALA A 68 -6.24 0.61 -5.45
C ALA A 68 -5.53 0.06 -4.18
N VAL A 69 -4.48 0.71 -3.66
CA VAL A 69 -3.80 0.38 -2.39
C VAL A 69 -4.05 1.48 -1.35
N LEU A 70 -3.42 2.66 -1.48
CA LEU A 70 -3.62 3.79 -0.57
C LEU A 70 -4.85 4.62 -0.95
N PHE A 71 -5.08 4.78 -2.25
CA PHE A 71 -6.20 5.52 -2.83
C PHE A 71 -7.23 4.55 -3.41
N SER A 72 -8.46 5.01 -3.57
CA SER A 72 -9.50 4.28 -4.30
C SER A 72 -9.11 4.03 -5.76
N ASP A 73 -9.69 3.01 -6.39
CA ASP A 73 -9.48 2.67 -7.80
C ASP A 73 -10.26 3.57 -8.79
N GLU A 74 -10.83 4.69 -8.34
CA GLU A 74 -11.61 5.63 -9.15
C GLU A 74 -10.85 6.14 -10.37
N ALA A 75 -9.57 6.47 -10.19
CA ALA A 75 -8.67 6.93 -11.25
C ALA A 75 -8.40 5.84 -12.31
N GLU A 76 -8.12 4.62 -11.85
CA GLU A 76 -7.90 3.44 -12.68
C GLU A 76 -9.12 3.16 -13.57
N ARG A 77 -10.34 3.28 -13.00
CA ARG A 77 -11.60 3.12 -13.75
C ARG A 77 -11.74 4.14 -14.87
N VAL A 78 -11.44 5.41 -14.61
CA VAL A 78 -11.49 6.46 -15.64
C VAL A 78 -10.47 6.17 -16.75
N PHE A 79 -9.25 5.78 -16.38
CA PHE A 79 -8.20 5.45 -17.34
C PHE A 79 -8.59 4.26 -18.23
N LYS A 80 -9.02 3.13 -17.65
CA LYS A 80 -9.42 1.93 -18.41
C LYS A 80 -10.65 2.17 -19.29
N SER A 81 -11.60 3.00 -18.85
CA SER A 81 -12.84 3.23 -19.60
C SER A 81 -12.75 4.33 -20.67
N LYS A 82 -11.93 5.37 -20.44
CA LYS A 82 -11.92 6.59 -21.26
C LYS A 82 -10.52 7.02 -21.74
N GLY A 83 -9.48 6.30 -21.37
CA GLY A 83 -8.10 6.57 -21.80
C GLY A 83 -7.41 7.71 -21.06
N LEU A 84 -6.16 7.97 -21.48
CA LEU A 84 -5.22 8.87 -20.79
C LEU A 84 -5.66 10.35 -20.79
N GLU A 85 -6.26 10.82 -21.89
CA GLU A 85 -6.72 12.22 -22.00
C GLU A 85 -7.85 12.51 -21.00
N ALA A 86 -8.84 11.62 -20.93
CA ALA A 86 -9.94 11.74 -19.98
C ALA A 86 -9.47 11.63 -18.53
N PHE A 87 -8.51 10.73 -18.25
CA PHE A 87 -7.85 10.65 -16.94
C PHE A 87 -7.18 11.97 -16.57
N SER A 88 -6.37 12.53 -17.47
CA SER A 88 -5.63 13.78 -17.22
C SER A 88 -6.58 14.96 -16.99
N ALA A 89 -7.63 15.07 -17.79
CA ALA A 89 -8.66 16.10 -17.62
C ALA A 89 -9.43 15.94 -16.31
N SER A 90 -9.78 14.71 -15.94
CA SER A 90 -10.45 14.39 -14.67
C SER A 90 -9.57 14.75 -13.47
N GLU A 91 -8.29 14.38 -13.50
CA GLU A 91 -7.34 14.70 -12.43
C GLU A 91 -7.12 16.20 -12.28
N GLN A 92 -7.06 16.94 -13.39
CA GLN A 92 -6.92 18.39 -13.35
C GLN A 92 -8.18 19.08 -12.81
N ALA A 93 -9.36 18.64 -13.25
CA ALA A 93 -10.64 19.18 -12.77
C ALA A 93 -10.85 18.92 -11.28
N ALA A 94 -10.52 17.71 -10.82
CA ALA A 94 -10.67 17.28 -9.43
C ALA A 94 -9.42 17.53 -8.57
N ALA A 95 -8.45 18.33 -9.03
CA ALA A 95 -7.16 18.50 -8.34
C ALA A 95 -7.30 18.95 -6.88
N ARG A 96 -8.37 19.68 -6.53
CA ARG A 96 -8.65 20.16 -5.16
C ARG A 96 -9.57 19.24 -4.35
N GLU A 97 -10.08 18.17 -4.94
CA GLU A 97 -10.92 17.18 -4.30
C GLU A 97 -10.06 15.99 -3.88
N PRO A 98 -9.96 15.68 -2.58
CA PRO A 98 -9.19 14.52 -2.12
C PRO A 98 -9.63 13.22 -2.80
N LEU A 99 -8.68 12.33 -3.07
CA LEU A 99 -8.99 10.98 -3.54
C LEU A 99 -9.73 10.19 -2.45
N GLY A 100 -10.54 9.22 -2.88
CA GLY A 100 -11.06 8.19 -2.00
C GLY A 100 -9.95 7.38 -1.34
N GLY A 101 -10.22 6.79 -0.18
CA GLY A 101 -9.28 5.92 0.52
C GLY A 101 -9.31 4.50 -0.05
N GLY A 102 -8.14 3.93 -0.29
CA GLY A 102 -7.98 2.51 -0.61
C GLY A 102 -7.90 1.64 0.66
N PRO A 103 -7.79 0.30 0.49
CA PRO A 103 -7.79 -0.65 1.60
C PRO A 103 -6.66 -0.44 2.61
N PHE A 104 -5.53 0.12 2.19
CA PHE A 104 -4.37 0.36 3.07
C PHE A 104 -4.36 1.73 3.75
N LYS A 105 -5.33 2.63 3.47
CA LYS A 105 -5.43 3.93 4.15
C LYS A 105 -5.50 3.79 5.70
N PRO A 106 -6.30 2.89 6.28
CA PRO A 106 -6.34 2.72 7.75
C PRO A 106 -4.99 2.26 8.32
N PHE A 107 -4.30 1.36 7.61
CA PHE A 107 -2.97 0.89 8.03
C PHE A 107 -1.93 2.00 7.96
N LEU A 108 -1.87 2.77 6.87
CA LEU A 108 -1.00 3.94 6.76
C LEU A 108 -1.29 4.97 7.88
N SER A 109 -2.56 5.16 8.24
CA SER A 109 -2.96 6.04 9.35
C SER A 109 -2.41 5.53 10.69
N ALA A 110 -2.46 4.21 10.93
CA ALA A 110 -1.90 3.60 12.13
C ALA A 110 -0.37 3.72 12.19
N LEU A 111 0.33 3.51 11.06
CA LEU A 111 1.77 3.76 10.97
C LEU A 111 2.11 5.22 11.25
N HIS A 112 1.33 6.16 10.71
CA HIS A 112 1.52 7.58 10.96
C HIS A 112 1.36 7.94 12.45
N GLN A 113 0.35 7.37 13.12
CA GLN A 113 0.16 7.56 14.57
C GLN A 113 1.35 7.02 15.38
N LEU A 114 1.91 5.87 14.98
CA LEU A 114 3.12 5.35 15.61
C LEU A 114 4.31 6.30 15.40
N GLN A 115 4.51 6.81 14.19
CA GLN A 115 5.58 7.77 13.89
C GLN A 115 5.47 9.06 14.71
N GLN A 116 4.25 9.55 14.99
CA GLN A 116 4.03 10.73 15.83
C GLN A 116 4.49 10.57 17.29
N GLY A 117 4.67 9.33 17.75
CA GLY A 117 5.24 9.03 19.07
C GLY A 117 6.76 9.26 19.17
N PHE A 118 7.44 9.57 18.07
CA PHE A 118 8.88 9.72 18.00
C PHE A 118 9.28 11.07 17.40
N PRO A 119 10.48 11.59 17.74
CA PRO A 119 11.10 12.66 16.96
C PRO A 119 11.23 12.25 15.48
N PRO A 120 11.03 13.17 14.50
CA PRO A 120 11.07 12.83 13.08
C PRO A 120 12.35 12.14 12.60
N SER A 121 13.50 12.39 13.25
CA SER A 121 14.79 11.76 12.92
C SER A 121 15.00 10.38 13.53
N GLU A 122 14.14 9.97 14.46
CA GLU A 122 14.29 8.76 15.28
C GLU A 122 13.12 7.79 15.11
N ALA A 123 12.16 8.11 14.24
CA ALA A 123 11.02 7.25 13.98
C ALA A 123 11.48 5.87 13.47
N PRO A 124 11.11 4.76 14.13
CA PRO A 124 11.53 3.41 13.76
C PRO A 124 10.83 2.91 12.49
N ILE A 125 9.86 3.66 11.98
CA ILE A 125 9.08 3.35 10.79
C ILE A 125 9.26 4.48 9.80
N ARG A 126 9.48 4.13 8.53
CA ARG A 126 9.50 5.06 7.40
C ARG A 126 8.52 4.58 6.33
N THR A 127 7.84 5.51 5.69
CA THR A 127 6.83 5.21 4.68
C THR A 127 7.13 5.89 3.35
N ALA A 128 6.87 5.20 2.24
CA ALA A 128 6.98 5.73 0.90
C ALA A 128 5.72 5.43 0.07
N LEU A 129 5.30 6.42 -0.71
CA LEU A 129 4.36 6.24 -1.82
C LEU A 129 5.18 6.04 -3.10
N VAL A 130 4.93 4.96 -3.83
CA VAL A 130 5.60 4.61 -5.09
C VAL A 130 4.54 4.37 -6.16
N THR A 131 4.25 5.38 -6.98
CA THR A 131 3.11 5.37 -7.90
C THR A 131 3.50 5.60 -9.35
N ALA A 132 2.74 4.99 -10.27
CA ALA A 132 2.87 5.24 -11.70
C ALA A 132 2.35 6.63 -12.12
N ARG A 133 1.57 7.32 -11.26
CA ARG A 133 1.11 8.69 -11.53
C ARG A 133 2.30 9.61 -11.80
N SER A 134 2.09 10.58 -12.67
CA SER A 134 3.08 11.60 -13.04
C SER A 134 2.47 12.99 -12.99
N ALA A 135 3.26 14.03 -13.27
CA ALA A 135 2.72 15.37 -13.43
C ALA A 135 1.73 15.43 -14.61
N PRO A 136 0.57 16.12 -14.47
CA PRO A 136 0.16 17.00 -13.37
C PRO A 136 -0.59 16.33 -12.21
N ALA A 137 -0.87 15.01 -12.26
CA ALA A 137 -1.71 14.30 -11.27
C ALA A 137 -1.12 14.26 -9.83
N HIS A 138 0.17 14.55 -9.66
CA HIS A 138 0.83 14.61 -8.34
C HIS A 138 0.19 15.65 -7.39
N GLU A 139 -0.39 16.74 -7.91
CA GLU A 139 -1.01 17.77 -7.05
C GLU A 139 -2.14 17.19 -6.20
N ARG A 140 -3.03 16.40 -6.81
CA ARG A 140 -4.20 15.80 -6.14
C ARG A 140 -3.76 14.81 -5.06
N VAL A 141 -2.72 14.02 -5.34
CA VAL A 141 -2.12 13.09 -4.38
C VAL A 141 -1.59 13.82 -3.14
N ILE A 142 -0.80 14.88 -3.32
CA ILE A 142 -0.23 15.66 -2.21
C ILE A 142 -1.34 16.32 -1.39
N ARG A 143 -2.36 16.88 -2.05
CA ARG A 143 -3.52 17.48 -1.38
C ARG A 143 -4.33 16.45 -0.60
N THR A 144 -4.46 15.23 -1.13
CA THR A 144 -5.16 14.13 -0.45
C THR A 144 -4.44 13.75 0.85
N LEU A 145 -3.13 13.52 0.81
CA LEU A 145 -2.33 13.19 2.01
C LEU A 145 -2.43 14.30 3.07
N ARG A 146 -2.39 15.58 2.65
CA ARG A 146 -2.61 16.72 3.55
C ARG A 146 -4.01 16.75 4.13
N ALA A 147 -5.05 16.51 3.33
CA ALA A 147 -6.43 16.47 3.80
C ALA A 147 -6.69 15.33 4.79
N TRP A 148 -5.98 14.21 4.64
CA TRP A 148 -6.00 13.12 5.61
C TRP A 148 -5.14 13.37 6.85
N ASN A 149 -4.37 14.47 6.87
CA ASN A 149 -3.38 14.76 7.89
C ASN A 149 -2.38 13.60 8.09
N ILE A 150 -1.94 13.00 6.97
CA ILE A 150 -0.96 11.93 6.95
C ILE A 150 0.32 12.45 6.32
N ARG A 151 1.44 12.26 7.03
CA ARG A 151 2.78 12.47 6.49
C ARG A 151 3.32 11.15 5.96
N ILE A 152 3.78 11.16 4.72
CA ILE A 152 4.65 10.13 4.15
C ILE A 152 6.06 10.70 4.06
N ASP A 153 7.08 9.87 4.26
CA ASP A 153 8.48 10.32 4.25
C ASP A 153 9.00 10.54 2.83
N GLU A 154 8.57 9.73 1.86
CA GLU A 154 8.93 9.86 0.44
C GLU A 154 7.73 9.66 -0.49
N SER A 155 7.60 10.49 -1.53
CA SER A 155 6.58 10.33 -2.57
C SER A 155 7.26 10.31 -3.92
N ILE A 156 7.23 9.14 -4.56
CA ILE A 156 7.97 8.83 -5.78
C ILE A 156 6.96 8.64 -6.92
N PHE A 157 6.99 9.56 -7.89
CA PHE A 157 6.10 9.60 -9.05
C PHE A 157 6.88 9.13 -10.28
N LEU A 158 6.58 7.93 -10.76
CA LEU A 158 7.42 7.21 -11.70
C LEU A 158 7.09 7.48 -13.17
N GLY A 159 5.85 7.86 -13.49
CA GLY A 159 5.44 8.10 -14.87
C GLY A 159 5.71 6.92 -15.83
N GLY A 160 5.56 5.69 -15.33
CA GLY A 160 5.77 4.47 -16.12
C GLY A 160 7.17 3.84 -16.04
N LEU A 161 8.08 4.39 -15.24
CA LEU A 161 9.34 3.71 -14.91
C LEU A 161 9.11 2.47 -14.02
N ASP A 162 10.03 1.51 -14.08
CA ASP A 162 10.00 0.29 -13.27
C ASP A 162 10.14 0.63 -11.78
N LYS A 163 9.20 0.15 -10.96
CA LYS A 163 9.17 0.39 -9.51
C LYS A 163 10.36 -0.22 -8.78
N THR A 164 10.87 -1.34 -9.26
CA THR A 164 11.83 -2.20 -8.56
C THR A 164 13.10 -1.44 -8.22
N ASP A 165 13.63 -0.64 -9.15
CA ASP A 165 14.87 0.11 -8.93
C ASP A 165 14.70 1.20 -7.86
N PHE A 166 13.53 1.84 -7.82
CA PHE A 166 13.21 2.85 -6.81
C PHE A 166 13.00 2.22 -5.43
N LEU A 167 12.33 1.06 -5.38
CA LEU A 167 12.15 0.32 -4.14
C LEU A 167 13.50 -0.13 -3.55
N ARG A 168 14.45 -0.56 -4.41
CA ARG A 168 15.83 -0.87 -3.97
C ARG A 168 16.58 0.37 -3.50
N ALA A 169 16.47 1.49 -4.21
CA ALA A 169 17.12 2.75 -3.82
C ALA A 169 16.56 3.29 -2.48
N TYR A 170 15.26 3.14 -2.26
CA TYR A 170 14.58 3.46 -0.99
C TYR A 170 14.92 2.48 0.14
N GLN A 171 15.44 1.29 -0.21
CA GLN A 171 15.68 0.16 0.69
C GLN A 171 14.37 -0.30 1.37
N ALA A 172 13.32 -0.49 0.57
CA ALA A 172 12.05 -1.01 1.08
C ALA A 172 12.25 -2.38 1.73
N ASP A 173 11.77 -2.54 2.96
CA ASP A 173 11.68 -3.85 3.62
C ASP A 173 10.41 -4.58 3.16
N VAL A 174 9.31 -3.83 3.02
CA VAL A 174 8.00 -4.35 2.62
C VAL A 174 7.39 -3.47 1.54
N PHE A 175 6.83 -4.10 0.49
CA PHE A 175 6.14 -3.42 -0.59
C PHE A 175 4.73 -3.99 -0.81
N PHE A 176 3.75 -3.11 -1.02
CA PHE A 176 2.36 -3.48 -1.33
C PHE A 176 1.91 -2.86 -2.65
N ASP A 177 1.38 -3.69 -3.55
CA ASP A 177 0.87 -3.28 -4.87
C ASP A 177 -0.36 -4.10 -5.24
N ASP A 178 -1.28 -3.52 -6.01
CA ASP A 178 -2.48 -4.22 -6.50
C ASP A 178 -2.25 -5.00 -7.79
N GLN A 179 -1.13 -4.79 -8.48
CA GLN A 179 -0.84 -5.44 -9.75
C GLN A 179 0.15 -6.59 -9.56
N ALA A 180 -0.29 -7.80 -9.90
CA ALA A 180 0.52 -9.02 -9.81
C ALA A 180 1.88 -8.89 -10.54
N SER A 181 1.91 -8.25 -11.71
CA SER A 181 3.16 -8.03 -12.47
C SER A 181 4.17 -7.15 -11.72
N HIS A 182 3.74 -6.09 -11.04
CA HIS A 182 4.62 -5.28 -10.19
C HIS A 182 5.10 -6.08 -8.99
N CYS A 183 4.21 -6.90 -8.39
CA CYS A 183 4.58 -7.76 -7.28
C CYS A 183 5.64 -8.79 -7.67
N GLU A 184 5.46 -9.47 -8.80
CA GLU A 184 6.40 -10.48 -9.31
C GLU A 184 7.79 -9.88 -9.59
N SER A 185 7.86 -8.69 -10.21
CA SER A 185 9.12 -7.99 -10.47
C SER A 185 9.87 -7.63 -9.17
N ALA A 186 9.14 -7.22 -8.12
CA ALA A 186 9.74 -6.85 -6.83
C ALA A 186 10.04 -8.04 -5.90
N ALA A 187 9.28 -9.13 -6.00
CA ALA A 187 9.30 -10.29 -5.09
C ALA A 187 10.66 -11.01 -5.01
N GLY A 188 11.51 -10.87 -6.02
CA GLY A 188 12.88 -11.40 -6.00
C GLY A 188 13.83 -10.65 -5.04
N HIS A 189 13.46 -9.46 -4.59
CA HIS A 189 14.34 -8.55 -3.85
C HIS A 189 13.74 -8.03 -2.55
N ILE A 190 12.43 -7.84 -2.50
CA ILE A 190 11.70 -7.15 -1.41
C ILE A 190 10.55 -8.05 -0.95
N ALA A 191 10.26 -8.04 0.36
CA ALA A 191 9.07 -8.74 0.86
C ALA A 191 7.83 -8.06 0.28
N THR A 192 7.11 -8.77 -0.58
CA THR A 192 6.08 -8.16 -1.43
C THR A 192 4.72 -8.78 -1.18
N GLY A 193 3.75 -7.94 -0.89
CA GLY A 193 2.34 -8.30 -0.70
C GLY A 193 1.48 -7.81 -1.85
N HIS A 194 0.83 -8.74 -2.56
CA HIS A 194 -0.17 -8.42 -3.57
C HIS A 194 -1.51 -8.10 -2.90
N VAL A 195 -2.10 -6.96 -3.24
CA VAL A 195 -3.39 -6.50 -2.71
C VAL A 195 -4.46 -6.79 -3.77
N PRO A 196 -5.24 -7.88 -3.66
CA PRO A 196 -6.24 -8.25 -4.68
C PRO A 196 -7.48 -7.35 -4.60
N HIS A 197 -7.33 -6.08 -4.96
CA HIS A 197 -8.34 -5.03 -4.89
C HIS A 197 -8.35 -4.21 -6.19
N GLY A 198 -9.48 -3.55 -6.49
CA GLY A 198 -9.63 -2.68 -7.65
C GLY A 198 -9.84 -3.42 -8.97
N VAL A 199 -9.98 -2.65 -10.05
CA VAL A 199 -10.33 -3.12 -11.41
C VAL A 199 -9.30 -4.07 -12.02
N ALA A 200 -8.08 -4.12 -11.51
CA ALA A 200 -7.07 -5.08 -11.98
C ALA A 200 -7.34 -6.51 -11.48
N ASN A 201 -8.18 -6.66 -10.44
CA ASN A 201 -8.38 -7.91 -9.70
C ASN A 201 -9.83 -8.44 -9.73
N SER A 202 -10.70 -7.79 -10.53
CA SER A 202 -12.11 -8.13 -10.74
C SER A 202 -12.32 -9.11 -11.89
#